data_AF-A0A3P7FBJ6-F1
#
_entry.id   AF-A0A3P7FBJ6-F1
#
_cell.length_a   1.000
_cell.length_b   1.000
_cell.length_c   1.000
_cell.angle_alpha   90.00
_cell.angle_beta   90.00
_cell.angle_gamma   90.00
#
_symmetry.space_group_name_H-M   'P 1'
#
loop_
_entity.id
_entity.type
_entity.pdbx_description
1 polymer ?
#
loop_
_entity_poly.entity_id
_entity_poly.type
_entity_poly.pdbx_seq_one_letter_code
_entity_poly.pdbx_strand_id
1 'polypeptide(L)'
;MPQHIRIKIIEMASNGIKPCHISRQLRVSHGAVSKILNRYVETGSVSPGQVGFLLRNFEIILMKQLLLRLWDVVFLISEMERNRGLTAILEKYIYLKFIYKSQIGGNPRSRLAIQAVEKHILALKAKCPSLCASELRSCLIEQEICSAENAPTVSSINR
;
A
#
# COMPACT_ATOMS: atom_id res chain seq x y z
N MET A 1 -2.06 -5.52 -19.80
CA MET A 1 -0.77 -5.95 -20.40
C MET A 1 -0.83 -7.44 -20.67
N PRO A 2 -0.51 -7.89 -21.90
CA PRO A 2 -0.60 -9.30 -22.29
C PRO A 2 0.31 -10.21 -21.45
N GLN A 3 -0.14 -11.44 -21.20
CA GLN A 3 0.58 -12.43 -20.37
C GLN A 3 1.96 -12.79 -20.97
N HIS A 4 2.05 -12.95 -22.29
CA HIS A 4 3.30 -13.30 -22.96
C HIS A 4 4.40 -12.24 -22.74
N ILE A 5 4.07 -10.94 -22.69
CA ILE A 5 5.05 -9.90 -22.40
C ILE A 5 5.52 -9.98 -20.94
N ARG A 6 4.62 -10.32 -20.00
CA ARG A 6 4.98 -10.48 -18.59
C ARG A 6 5.97 -11.64 -18.41
N ILE A 7 5.71 -12.78 -19.06
CA ILE A 7 6.63 -13.93 -19.10
C ILE A 7 7.98 -13.50 -19.68
N LYS A 8 7.97 -12.75 -20.79
CA LYS A 8 9.22 -12.28 -21.42
C LYS A 8 10.03 -11.34 -20.53
N ILE A 9 9.38 -10.47 -19.75
CA ILE A 9 10.07 -9.64 -18.75
C ILE A 9 10.81 -10.50 -17.73
N ILE A 10 10.15 -11.53 -17.20
CA ILE A 10 10.76 -12.43 -16.21
C ILE A 10 11.93 -13.20 -16.83
N GLU A 11 11.76 -13.75 -18.03
CA GLU A 11 12.80 -14.48 -18.76
C GLU A 11 14.04 -13.61 -19.03
N MET A 12 13.84 -12.37 -19.48
CA MET A 12 14.94 -11.44 -19.71
C MET A 12 15.66 -11.08 -18.41
N ALA A 13 14.92 -10.87 -17.32
CA ALA A 13 15.51 -10.56 -16.03
C ALA A 13 16.26 -11.77 -15.44
N SER A 14 15.76 -13.00 -15.61
CA SER A 14 16.46 -14.21 -15.18
C SER A 14 17.75 -14.44 -15.97
N ASN A 15 17.82 -13.97 -17.21
CA ASN A 15 19.04 -13.95 -18.02
C ASN A 15 20.01 -12.79 -17.64
N GLY A 16 19.75 -12.08 -16.54
CA GLY A 16 20.60 -11.00 -16.03
C GLY A 16 20.46 -9.66 -16.77
N ILE A 17 19.46 -9.51 -17.65
CA ILE A 17 19.25 -8.26 -18.38
C ILE A 17 18.71 -7.18 -17.42
N LYS A 18 19.36 -6.02 -17.41
CA LYS A 18 18.95 -4.90 -16.54
C LYS A 18 17.52 -4.41 -16.88
N PRO A 19 16.68 -4.07 -15.87
CA PRO A 19 15.30 -3.61 -16.09
C PRO A 19 15.15 -2.43 -17.07
N CYS A 20 16.14 -1.53 -17.12
CA CYS A 20 16.16 -0.42 -18.06
C CYS A 20 16.29 -0.89 -19.52
N HIS A 21 17.06 -1.94 -19.79
CA HIS A 21 17.17 -2.54 -21.12
C HIS A 21 15.90 -3.30 -21.49
N ILE A 22 15.31 -4.05 -20.54
CA ILE A 22 14.02 -4.74 -20.73
C ILE A 22 12.93 -3.73 -21.12
N SER A 23 12.86 -2.62 -20.40
CA SER A 23 11.91 -1.53 -20.65
C SER A 23 12.04 -0.97 -22.07
N ARG A 24 13.27 -0.69 -22.53
CA ARG A 24 13.53 -0.19 -23.89
C ARG A 24 13.21 -1.24 -24.96
N GLN A 25 13.63 -2.48 -24.76
CA GLN A 25 13.49 -3.56 -25.75
C GLN A 25 12.03 -3.99 -25.93
N LEU A 26 11.27 -4.12 -24.84
CA LEU A 26 9.86 -4.55 -24.90
C LEU A 26 8.89 -3.37 -25.07
N ARG A 27 9.37 -2.13 -25.10
CA ARG A 27 8.56 -0.89 -25.13
C ARG A 27 7.53 -0.85 -23.98
N VAL A 28 7.94 -1.32 -22.80
CA VAL A 28 7.12 -1.31 -21.58
C VAL A 28 7.67 -0.27 -20.62
N SER A 29 6.80 0.52 -19.98
CA SER A 29 7.24 1.53 -19.02
C SER A 29 8.07 0.93 -17.89
N HIS A 30 9.09 1.64 -17.44
CA HIS A 30 9.96 1.19 -16.35
C HIS A 30 9.15 0.82 -15.08
N GLY A 31 8.09 1.59 -14.77
CA GLY A 31 7.20 1.30 -13.65
C GLY A 31 6.43 -0.02 -13.80
N ALA A 32 6.02 -0.40 -15.01
CA ALA A 32 5.37 -1.69 -15.24
C ALA A 32 6.36 -2.86 -15.12
N VAL A 33 7.57 -2.72 -15.67
CA VAL A 33 8.66 -3.72 -15.52
C VAL A 33 8.97 -3.94 -14.03
N SER A 34 9.19 -2.85 -13.28
CA SER A 34 9.49 -2.92 -11.84
C SER A 34 8.37 -3.60 -11.05
N LYS A 35 7.09 -3.26 -11.30
CA LYS A 35 5.94 -3.91 -10.64
C LYS A 35 5.86 -5.41 -10.92
N ILE A 36 6.16 -5.83 -12.13
CA ILE A 36 6.11 -7.26 -12.52
C ILE A 36 7.24 -8.03 -11.86
N LEU A 37 8.46 -7.50 -11.90
CA LEU A 37 9.63 -8.13 -11.27
C LEU A 37 9.46 -8.24 -9.76
N ASN A 38 9.06 -7.16 -9.08
CA ASN A 38 8.82 -7.19 -7.63
C ASN A 38 7.75 -8.23 -7.28
N ARG A 39 6.65 -8.28 -8.03
CA ARG A 39 5.60 -9.26 -7.79
C ARG A 39 6.05 -10.71 -8.05
N TYR A 40 6.88 -10.95 -9.06
CA TYR A 40 7.42 -12.28 -9.32
C TYR A 40 8.37 -12.72 -8.19
N VAL A 41 9.18 -11.81 -7.66
CA VAL A 41 10.02 -12.08 -6.47
C VAL A 41 9.16 -12.36 -5.22
N GLU A 42 8.07 -11.62 -5.03
CA GLU A 42 7.20 -11.77 -3.86
C GLU A 42 6.30 -13.02 -3.90
N THR A 43 5.80 -13.40 -5.09
CA THR A 43 4.72 -14.39 -5.22
C THR A 43 5.06 -15.59 -6.11
N GLY A 44 6.16 -15.53 -6.87
CA GLY A 44 6.45 -16.48 -7.96
C GLY A 44 5.46 -16.42 -9.13
N SER A 45 4.44 -15.56 -9.07
CA SER A 45 3.36 -15.53 -10.05
C SER A 45 3.59 -14.47 -11.12
N VAL A 46 3.52 -14.89 -12.38
CA VAL A 46 3.53 -13.98 -13.52
C VAL A 46 2.15 -13.37 -13.75
N SER A 47 1.05 -14.02 -13.36
CA SER A 47 -0.33 -13.56 -13.61
C SER A 47 -0.64 -12.24 -12.91
N PRO A 48 -1.35 -11.26 -13.49
CA PRO A 48 -1.71 -9.99 -12.82
C PRO A 48 -2.39 -10.19 -11.46
N GLY A 49 -2.12 -9.28 -10.52
CA GLY A 49 -2.83 -9.29 -9.25
C GLY A 49 -4.25 -8.89 -9.55
N GLN A 50 -5.21 -9.57 -8.92
CA GLN A 50 -6.60 -9.12 -8.99
C GLN A 50 -6.62 -7.67 -8.53
N VAL A 51 -6.86 -6.78 -9.50
CA VAL A 51 -7.14 -5.37 -9.23
C VAL A 51 -8.36 -5.36 -8.33
N GLY A 52 -8.22 -4.77 -7.15
CA GLY A 52 -9.18 -4.86 -6.06
C GLY A 52 -10.63 -4.75 -6.52
N PHE A 53 -11.39 -5.82 -6.32
CA PHE A 53 -12.83 -5.85 -6.39
C PHE A 53 -13.33 -6.69 -5.20
N LEU A 54 -13.70 -5.98 -4.13
CA LEU A 54 -14.89 -6.23 -3.31
C LEU A 54 -15.26 -7.68 -2.90
N LEU A 55 -14.34 -8.61 -2.68
CA LEU A 55 -14.67 -9.92 -2.13
C LEU A 55 -13.56 -10.40 -1.20
N ARG A 56 -13.69 -10.07 0.09
CA ARG A 56 -13.22 -10.83 1.27
C ARG A 56 -13.51 -10.02 2.56
N ASN A 57 -14.58 -9.22 2.63
CA ASN A 57 -14.83 -8.36 3.80
C ASN A 57 -14.94 -9.19 5.10
N PHE A 58 -15.57 -10.36 5.11
CA PHE A 58 -15.66 -11.20 6.30
C PHE A 58 -14.35 -11.94 6.65
N GLU A 59 -13.73 -12.62 5.67
CA GLU A 59 -12.48 -13.37 5.92
C GLU A 59 -11.29 -12.45 6.25
N ILE A 60 -11.20 -11.27 5.64
CA ILE A 60 -10.16 -10.28 5.96
C ILE A 60 -10.40 -9.67 7.34
N ILE A 61 -11.64 -9.46 7.79
CA ILE A 61 -11.91 -8.99 9.16
C ILE A 61 -11.43 -10.02 10.17
N LEU A 62 -11.73 -11.30 9.96
CA LEU A 62 -11.30 -12.38 10.85
C LEU A 62 -9.77 -12.55 10.83
N MET A 63 -9.15 -12.50 9.65
CA MET A 63 -7.69 -12.50 9.53
C MET A 63 -7.04 -11.27 10.17
N LYS A 64 -7.67 -10.08 10.08
CA LYS A 64 -7.21 -8.85 10.76
C LYS A 64 -7.29 -9.00 12.28
N GLN A 65 -8.38 -9.53 12.81
CA GLN A 65 -8.53 -9.78 14.25
C GLN A 65 -7.50 -10.79 14.74
N LEU A 66 -7.28 -11.88 13.99
CA LEU A 66 -6.27 -12.88 14.32
C LEU A 66 -4.84 -12.31 14.23
N LEU A 67 -4.53 -11.52 13.21
CA LEU A 67 -3.22 -10.87 13.06
C LEU A 67 -2.95 -9.79 14.11
N LEU A 68 -3.96 -9.02 14.56
CA LEU A 68 -3.78 -8.11 15.70
C LEU A 68 -3.48 -8.89 16.98
N ARG A 69 -4.26 -9.94 17.27
CA ARG A 69 -4.05 -10.81 18.44
C ARG A 69 -2.68 -11.49 18.40
N LEU A 70 -2.27 -11.96 17.23
CA LEU A 70 -0.94 -12.54 17.02
C LEU A 70 0.16 -11.48 17.10
N TRP A 71 -0.08 -10.24 16.68
CA TRP A 71 0.90 -9.18 16.83
C TRP A 71 1.11 -8.85 18.30
N ASP A 72 0.08 -8.83 19.14
CA ASP A 72 0.26 -8.64 20.59
C ASP A 72 1.14 -9.76 21.21
N VAL A 73 0.93 -11.01 20.76
CA VAL A 73 1.76 -12.17 21.17
C VAL A 73 3.18 -12.06 20.62
N VAL A 74 3.37 -11.69 19.35
CA VAL A 74 4.69 -11.51 18.73
C VAL A 74 5.45 -10.32 19.34
N PHE A 75 4.75 -9.26 19.77
CA PHE A 75 5.34 -8.13 20.46
C PHE A 75 5.83 -8.56 21.86
N LEU A 76 5.04 -9.31 22.61
CA LEU A 76 5.46 -9.94 23.87
C LEU A 76 6.66 -10.89 23.70
N ILE A 77 6.67 -11.69 22.63
CA ILE A 77 7.81 -12.56 22.31
C ILE A 77 9.04 -11.73 21.91
N SER A 78 8.88 -10.66 21.13
CA SER A 78 9.97 -9.77 20.71
C SER A 78 10.53 -8.92 21.86
N GLU A 79 9.71 -8.57 22.85
CA GLU A 79 10.12 -7.90 24.09
C GLU A 79 10.97 -8.85 24.96
N MET A 80 10.68 -10.16 24.92
CA MET A 80 11.39 -11.22 25.64
C MET A 80 12.65 -11.74 24.92
N GLU A 81 12.72 -11.63 23.60
CA GLU A 81 13.77 -12.21 22.73
C GLU A 81 14.90 -11.22 22.36
N ARG A 82 15.10 -10.16 23.15
CA ARG A 82 16.16 -9.14 22.92
C ARG A 82 17.61 -9.67 22.96
N ASN A 83 17.84 -10.97 23.18
CA ASN A 83 19.15 -11.55 23.51
C ASN A 83 19.58 -12.83 22.74
N ARG A 84 18.96 -13.23 21.62
CA ARG A 84 19.33 -14.50 20.92
C ARG A 84 19.52 -14.46 19.40
N GLY A 85 20.03 -13.36 18.83
CA GLY A 85 20.47 -13.37 17.43
C GLY A 85 19.33 -13.52 16.39
N LEU A 86 18.10 -13.20 16.78
CA LEU A 86 16.91 -13.23 15.90
C LEU A 86 16.77 -12.00 15.00
N THR A 87 17.86 -11.25 14.76
CA THR A 87 17.84 -10.05 13.90
C THR A 87 17.31 -10.38 12.50
N ALA A 88 17.73 -11.51 11.93
CA ALA A 88 17.26 -11.96 10.61
C ALA A 88 15.76 -12.33 10.58
N ILE A 89 15.20 -12.83 11.70
CA ILE A 89 13.78 -13.18 11.79
C ILE A 89 12.95 -11.92 11.96
N LEU A 90 13.40 -10.97 12.79
CA LEU A 90 12.76 -9.67 12.95
C LEU A 90 12.80 -8.85 11.66
N GLU A 91 13.92 -8.84 10.93
CA GLU A 91 14.03 -8.18 9.62
C GLU A 91 13.07 -8.79 8.61
N LYS A 92 12.99 -10.12 8.52
CA LYS A 92 12.00 -10.82 7.67
C LYS A 92 10.58 -10.46 8.07
N TYR A 93 10.26 -10.45 9.37
CA TYR A 93 8.92 -10.11 9.86
C TYR A 93 8.54 -8.65 9.56
N ILE A 94 9.46 -7.71 9.78
CA ILE A 94 9.27 -6.28 9.45
C ILE A 94 9.06 -6.10 7.95
N TYR A 95 9.85 -6.78 7.12
CA TYR A 95 9.73 -6.75 5.66
C TYR A 95 8.39 -7.33 5.19
N LEU A 96 7.98 -8.51 5.70
CA LEU A 96 6.68 -9.11 5.43
C LEU A 96 5.53 -8.19 5.85
N LYS A 97 5.63 -7.58 7.03
CA LYS A 97 4.64 -6.62 7.51
C LYS A 97 4.58 -5.37 6.64
N PHE A 98 5.72 -4.85 6.19
CA PHE A 98 5.80 -3.72 5.26
C PHE A 98 5.13 -4.06 3.92
N ILE A 99 5.39 -5.27 3.37
CA ILE A 99 4.77 -5.78 2.15
C ILE A 99 3.26 -5.91 2.34
N TYR A 100 2.80 -6.59 3.39
CA TYR A 100 1.36 -6.81 3.63
C TYR A 100 0.60 -5.48 3.78
N LYS A 101 1.21 -4.50 4.45
CA LYS A 101 0.65 -3.15 4.61
C LYS A 101 0.61 -2.35 3.30
N SER A 102 1.47 -2.68 2.34
CA SER A 102 1.56 -2.06 1.01
C SER A 102 0.61 -2.72 0.00
N GLN A 103 0.41 -4.04 0.09
CA GLN A 103 -0.46 -4.80 -0.81
C GLN A 103 -1.97 -4.54 -0.59
N ILE A 104 -2.37 -4.18 0.64
CA ILE A 104 -3.78 -3.92 0.97
C ILE A 104 -4.14 -2.42 0.86
N GLY A 105 -3.17 -1.51 0.88
CA GLY A 105 -3.40 -0.08 1.15
C GLY A 105 -2.89 0.91 0.12
N GLY A 106 -2.41 0.48 -1.04
CA GLY A 106 -1.72 1.37 -1.97
C GLY A 106 -0.34 1.82 -1.44
N ASN A 107 0.25 2.83 -2.08
CA ASN A 107 1.57 3.34 -1.68
C ASN A 107 1.54 3.82 -0.21
N PRO A 108 2.45 3.35 0.67
CA PRO A 108 2.48 3.75 2.08
C PRO A 108 2.52 5.27 2.29
N ARG A 109 3.25 6.00 1.42
CA ARG A 109 3.32 7.48 1.48
C ARG A 109 1.98 8.13 1.13
N SER A 110 1.29 7.63 0.10
CA SER A 110 -0.03 8.16 -0.25
C SER A 110 -1.06 7.85 0.82
N ARG A 111 -0.98 6.66 1.46
CA ARG A 111 -1.89 6.33 2.56
C ARG A 111 -1.65 7.21 3.80
N LEU A 112 -0.39 7.48 4.17
CA LEU A 112 -0.11 8.39 5.28
C LEU A 112 -0.67 9.79 5.02
N ALA A 113 -0.55 10.29 3.79
CA ALA A 113 -1.16 11.56 3.39
C ALA A 113 -2.70 11.51 3.47
N ILE A 114 -3.32 10.45 2.95
CA ILE A 114 -4.79 10.26 3.03
C ILE A 114 -5.25 10.21 4.50
N GLN A 115 -4.55 9.45 5.35
CA GLN A 115 -4.89 9.33 6.77
C GLN A 115 -4.72 10.65 7.53
N ALA A 116 -3.73 11.47 7.17
CA ALA A 116 -3.57 12.80 7.73
C ALA A 116 -4.77 13.69 7.35
N VAL A 117 -5.16 13.70 6.07
CA VAL A 117 -6.32 14.47 5.58
C VAL A 117 -7.63 14.00 6.24
N GLU A 118 -7.86 12.68 6.32
CA GLU A 118 -9.03 12.10 7.01
C GLU A 118 -9.11 12.55 8.48
N LYS A 119 -7.97 12.54 9.20
CA LYS A 119 -7.90 13.02 10.58
C LYS A 119 -8.32 14.50 10.70
N HIS A 120 -7.89 15.34 9.77
CA HIS A 120 -8.28 16.75 9.74
C HIS A 120 -9.77 16.94 9.42
N ILE A 121 -10.31 16.19 8.46
CA ILE A 121 -11.75 16.20 8.14
C ILE A 121 -12.59 15.83 9.37
N LEU A 122 -12.19 14.78 10.10
CA LEU A 122 -12.87 14.37 11.34
C LEU A 122 -12.80 15.45 12.42
N ALA A 123 -11.65 16.11 12.59
CA ALA A 123 -11.50 17.20 13.55
C ALA A 123 -12.36 18.42 13.20
N LEU A 124 -12.47 18.77 11.91
CA LEU A 124 -13.33 19.87 11.45
C LEU A 124 -14.81 19.54 11.61
N LYS A 125 -15.25 18.33 11.23
CA LYS A 125 -16.63 17.85 11.45
C LYS A 125 -17.00 17.82 12.94
N ALA A 126 -16.04 17.53 13.82
CA ALA A 126 -16.27 17.55 15.27
C ALA A 126 -16.43 18.97 15.84
N LYS A 127 -15.68 19.95 15.30
CA LYS A 127 -15.80 21.36 15.73
C LYS A 127 -17.09 22.01 15.24
N CYS A 128 -17.45 21.78 13.98
CA CYS A 128 -18.65 22.34 13.36
C CYS A 128 -19.37 21.23 12.55
N PRO A 129 -20.34 20.53 13.15
CA PRO A 129 -21.06 19.43 12.47
C PRO A 129 -21.89 19.88 11.26
N SER A 130 -22.17 21.17 11.14
CA SER A 130 -22.94 21.76 10.03
C SER A 130 -22.11 21.96 8.75
N LEU A 131 -20.79 21.77 8.79
CA LEU A 131 -19.92 21.99 7.63
C LEU A 131 -20.26 20.99 6.51
N CYS A 132 -20.63 21.51 5.34
CA CYS A 132 -20.83 20.69 4.16
C CYS A 132 -19.47 20.29 3.56
N ALA A 133 -19.44 19.26 2.71
CA ALA A 133 -18.21 18.78 2.10
C ALA A 133 -17.48 19.85 1.25
N SER A 134 -18.20 20.82 0.69
CA SER A 134 -17.58 21.94 -0.03
C SER A 134 -16.84 22.88 0.94
N GLU A 135 -17.44 23.21 2.08
CA GLU A 135 -16.81 24.05 3.11
C GLU A 135 -15.63 23.33 3.73
N LEU A 136 -15.73 22.02 4.00
CA LEU A 136 -14.60 21.21 4.49
C LEU A 136 -13.42 21.27 3.51
N ARG A 137 -13.69 21.19 2.20
CA ARG A 137 -12.63 21.31 1.19
C ARG A 137 -11.96 22.69 1.24
N SER A 138 -12.75 23.76 1.36
CA SER A 138 -12.22 25.12 1.50
C SER A 138 -11.37 25.28 2.77
N CYS A 139 -11.83 24.76 3.91
CA CYS A 139 -11.08 24.79 5.17
C CYS A 139 -9.76 24.02 5.09
N LEU A 140 -9.72 22.87 4.39
CA LEU A 140 -8.48 22.11 4.18
C LEU A 140 -7.45 22.88 3.36
N ILE A 141 -7.91 23.70 2.41
CA ILE A 141 -7.04 24.54 1.58
C ILE A 141 -6.56 25.76 2.37
N GLU A 142 -7.46 26.41 3.11
CA GLU A 142 -7.16 27.57 3.95
C GLU A 142 -6.18 27.23 5.10
N GLN A 143 -6.25 26.02 5.66
CA GLN A 143 -5.31 25.53 6.67
C GLN A 143 -4.00 24.96 6.09
N GLU A 144 -3.78 25.09 4.78
CA GLU A 144 -2.61 24.59 4.05
C GLU A 144 -2.33 23.09 4.23
N ILE A 145 -3.35 22.30 4.61
CA ILE A 145 -3.26 20.83 4.72
C ILE A 145 -3.23 20.21 3.32
N CYS A 146 -3.95 20.83 2.38
CA CYS A 146 -4.03 20.44 0.97
C CYS A 146 -3.89 21.69 0.08
N SER A 147 -3.24 21.57 -1.06
CA SER A 147 -3.38 22.49 -2.19
C SER A 147 -4.70 22.24 -2.94
N ALA A 148 -5.14 23.20 -3.76
CA ALA A 148 -6.36 23.07 -4.56
C ALA A 148 -6.36 21.82 -5.47
N GLU A 149 -5.19 21.37 -5.90
CA GLU A 149 -4.98 20.22 -6.79
C GLU A 149 -5.01 18.87 -6.07
N ASN A 150 -4.55 18.81 -4.82
CA ASN A 150 -4.44 17.56 -4.06
C ASN A 150 -5.58 17.37 -3.03
N ALA A 151 -6.41 18.40 -2.82
CA ALA A 151 -7.57 18.33 -1.93
C ALA A 151 -8.60 17.30 -2.44
N PRO A 152 -9.21 16.50 -1.54
CA PRO A 152 -10.20 15.51 -1.91
C PRO A 152 -11.44 16.16 -2.55
N THR A 153 -12.06 15.45 -3.49
CA THR A 153 -13.31 15.92 -4.10
C THR A 153 -14.46 15.89 -3.09
N VAL A 154 -15.50 16.70 -3.31
CA VAL A 154 -16.70 16.73 -2.45
C VAL A 154 -17.28 15.32 -2.25
N SER A 155 -17.33 14.51 -3.31
CA SER A 155 -17.77 13.11 -3.26
C SER A 155 -16.87 12.23 -2.39
N SER A 156 -15.56 12.47 -2.38
CA SER A 156 -14.60 11.73 -1.54
C SER A 156 -14.73 12.08 -0.06
N ILE A 157 -15.08 13.33 0.28
CA ILE A 157 -15.26 13.81 1.67
C ILE A 157 -16.56 13.28 2.32
N ASN A 158 -17.57 13.03 1.49
CA ASN A 158 -18.86 12.50 1.93
C ASN A 158 -18.89 10.97 2.10
N ARG A 159 -17.86 10.27 1.61
CA ARG A 159 -17.73 8.80 1.72
C ARG A 159 -17.12 8.39 3.05
#